data_AF-A0AAV4J245-F1
#
_entry.id   AF-A0AAV4J245-F1
#
_cell.length_a   1.000
_cell.length_b   1.000
_cell.length_c   1.000
_cell.angle_alpha   90.00
_cell.angle_beta   90.00
_cell.angle_gamma   90.00
#
_symmetry.space_group_name_H-M   'P 1'
#
loop_
_entity.id
_entity.type
_entity.pdbx_description
1 polymer ?
#
loop_
_entity_poly.entity_id
_entity_poly.type
_entity_poly.pdbx_seq_one_letter_code
_entity_poly.pdbx_strand_id
1 'polypeptide(L)'
;MWAFIKRHRRKFIFLGAFVGGSWMLYKYMWRKVQEIREEEDKQYLISVRRQHHFDSNQRTCNTTVLAMIPNLRDTLVKHLDTESVKELLKSSPPNKLDIWEDLKIMSFTRTVAAVYGACMLSVMLRVQLNIVSGYLYLDAVHSSTNGIKPEEETKTSISPRVQERYLSLVKIFIEQGFVDFIHHLKLAVMKEVGSLSLKEPVSLDNLSSVFSHLRERVECGVDKPTQALYPYLLSSERVPDLECLMSPWDEQLEKLVGETRDVFESSDFHTVLKESIDRGFHCVLDGLAEHYKDQIESDGKGG
;
A
#
# COMPACT_ATOMS: atom_id res chain seq x y z
N MET A 1 38.26 -49.52 -60.04
CA MET A 1 37.52 -48.81 -58.98
C MET A 1 36.63 -49.74 -58.13
N TRP A 2 35.86 -50.65 -58.75
CA TRP A 2 34.93 -51.55 -58.03
C TRP A 2 35.59 -52.62 -57.12
N ALA A 3 36.74 -53.18 -57.51
CA ALA A 3 37.47 -54.19 -56.73
C ALA A 3 38.09 -53.64 -55.42
N PHE A 4 38.46 -52.36 -55.39
CA PHE A 4 39.04 -51.69 -54.22
C PHE A 4 37.97 -51.41 -53.15
N ILE A 5 36.79 -50.98 -53.58
CA ILE A 5 35.62 -50.77 -52.73
C ILE A 5 35.17 -52.09 -52.07
N LYS A 6 35.18 -53.20 -52.80
CA LYS A 6 34.82 -54.53 -52.26
C LYS A 6 35.81 -55.02 -51.18
N ARG A 7 37.11 -54.72 -51.32
CA ARG A 7 38.17 -55.12 -50.36
C ARG A 7 38.14 -54.31 -49.06
N HIS A 8 37.70 -53.04 -49.10
CA HIS A 8 37.63 -52.17 -47.92
C HIS A 8 36.20 -51.89 -47.41
N ARG A 9 35.19 -52.66 -47.84
CA ARG A 9 33.77 -52.47 -47.51
C ARG A 9 33.49 -52.29 -46.02
N ARG A 10 34.16 -53.07 -45.14
CA ARG A 10 34.02 -52.92 -43.67
C ARG A 10 34.53 -51.56 -43.19
N LYS A 11 35.65 -51.06 -43.72
CA LYS A 11 36.23 -49.76 -43.32
C LYS A 11 35.32 -48.59 -43.71
N PHE A 12 34.67 -48.65 -44.88
CA PHE A 12 33.69 -47.64 -45.29
C PHE A 12 32.43 -47.65 -44.42
N ILE A 13 31.97 -48.83 -43.98
CA ILE A 13 30.83 -48.95 -43.04
C ILE A 13 31.19 -48.34 -41.68
N PHE A 14 32.36 -48.66 -41.12
CA PHE A 14 32.81 -48.07 -39.85
C PHE A 14 33.00 -46.56 -39.95
N LEU A 15 33.57 -46.06 -41.04
CA LEU A 15 33.75 -44.63 -41.28
C LEU A 15 32.39 -43.91 -41.40
N GLY A 16 31.45 -44.47 -42.16
CA GLY A 16 30.09 -43.92 -42.28
C GLY A 16 29.34 -43.92 -40.95
N ALA A 17 29.44 -44.99 -40.16
CA ALA A 17 28.85 -45.07 -38.83
C ALA A 17 29.46 -44.05 -37.86
N PHE A 18 30.78 -43.88 -37.88
CA PHE A 18 31.48 -42.92 -37.03
C PHE A 18 31.13 -41.47 -37.37
N VAL A 19 31.13 -41.11 -38.66
CA VAL A 19 30.75 -39.77 -39.13
C VAL A 19 29.27 -39.50 -38.85
N GLY A 20 28.38 -40.44 -39.13
CA GLY A 20 26.95 -40.32 -38.86
C GLY A 20 26.65 -40.18 -37.36
N GLY A 21 27.28 -40.99 -36.52
CA GLY A 21 27.16 -40.92 -35.06
C GLY A 21 27.67 -39.60 -34.49
N SER A 22 28.85 -39.14 -34.94
CA SER A 22 29.42 -37.85 -34.53
C SER A 22 28.53 -36.67 -34.95
N TRP A 23 27.97 -36.70 -36.17
CA TRP A 23 27.06 -35.67 -36.66
C TRP A 23 25.74 -35.64 -35.88
N MET A 24 25.16 -36.81 -35.57
CA MET A 24 23.95 -36.89 -34.74
C MET A 24 24.20 -36.35 -33.33
N LEU A 25 25.34 -36.69 -32.70
CA LEU A 25 25.68 -36.19 -31.37
C LEU A 25 25.88 -34.68 -31.38
N TYR A 26 26.62 -34.15 -32.36
CA TYR A 26 26.79 -32.72 -32.57
C TYR A 26 25.44 -32.00 -32.72
N LYS A 27 24.55 -32.54 -33.56
CA LYS A 27 23.20 -31.99 -33.79
C LYS A 27 22.34 -32.03 -32.53
N TYR A 28 22.44 -33.09 -31.73
CA TYR A 28 21.75 -33.21 -30.45
C TYR A 28 22.27 -32.17 -29.44
N MET A 29 23.59 -32.04 -29.29
CA MET A 29 24.20 -31.03 -28.42
C MET A 29 23.82 -29.62 -28.85
N TRP A 30 23.87 -29.32 -30.15
CA TRP A 30 23.47 -28.02 -30.69
C TRP A 30 22.02 -27.69 -30.37
N ARG A 31 21.11 -28.64 -30.61
CA ARG A 31 19.68 -28.48 -30.29
C ARG A 31 19.47 -28.30 -28.78
N LYS A 32 20.17 -29.08 -27.94
CA LYS A 32 20.02 -28.98 -26.48
C LYS A 32 20.52 -27.64 -25.93
N VAL A 33 21.62 -27.11 -26.48
CA VAL A 33 22.13 -25.77 -26.12
C VAL A 33 21.16 -24.67 -26.55
N GLN A 34 20.56 -24.79 -27.74
CA GLN A 34 19.53 -23.84 -28.19
C GLN A 34 18.29 -23.90 -27.29
N GLU A 35 17.78 -25.08 -26.96
CA GLU A 35 16.65 -25.25 -26.04
C GLU A 35 16.89 -24.60 -24.67
N ILE A 36 18.09 -24.77 -24.10
CA ILE A 36 18.43 -24.17 -22.80
C ILE A 36 18.46 -22.65 -22.89
N ARG A 37 19.10 -22.08 -23.92
CA ARG A 37 19.14 -20.62 -24.14
C ARG A 37 17.74 -20.04 -24.35
N GLU A 38 16.92 -20.72 -25.14
CA GLU A 38 15.54 -20.29 -25.39
C GLU A 38 14.70 -20.30 -24.11
N GLU A 39 14.90 -21.27 -23.23
CA GLU A 39 14.20 -21.32 -21.93
C GLU A 39 14.67 -20.21 -20.98
N GLU A 40 15.97 -19.98 -20.91
CA GLU A 40 16.56 -18.86 -20.14
C GLU A 40 16.05 -17.51 -20.65
N ASP A 41 16.05 -17.28 -21.97
CA ASP A 41 15.56 -16.05 -22.60
C ASP A 41 14.07 -15.84 -22.33
N LYS A 42 13.25 -16.91 -22.34
CA LYS A 42 11.82 -16.84 -22.00
C LYS A 42 11.60 -16.46 -20.54
N GLN A 43 12.30 -17.11 -19.61
CA GLN A 43 12.17 -16.82 -18.18
C GLN A 43 12.64 -15.40 -17.87
N TYR A 44 13.75 -14.98 -18.49
CA TYR A 44 14.24 -13.61 -18.41
C TYR A 44 13.18 -12.62 -18.89
N LEU A 45 12.60 -12.83 -20.08
CA LEU A 45 11.57 -11.95 -20.63
C LEU A 45 10.32 -11.87 -19.73
N ILE A 46 9.87 -13.00 -19.16
CA ILE A 46 8.74 -13.03 -18.22
C ILE A 46 9.06 -12.18 -16.98
N SER A 47 10.27 -12.33 -16.43
CA SER A 47 10.70 -11.56 -15.26
C SER A 47 10.77 -10.05 -15.54
N VAL A 48 11.31 -9.65 -16.70
CA VAL A 48 11.38 -8.26 -17.14
C VAL A 48 9.99 -7.66 -17.33
N ARG A 49 9.08 -8.39 -17.97
CA ARG A 49 7.69 -7.96 -18.15
C ARG A 49 6.98 -7.75 -16.81
N ARG A 50 7.15 -8.69 -15.87
CA ARG A 50 6.59 -8.57 -14.52
C ARG A 50 7.14 -7.35 -13.79
N GLN A 51 8.45 -7.13 -13.85
CA GLN A 51 9.08 -5.97 -13.21
C GLN A 51 8.60 -4.66 -13.82
N HIS A 52 8.55 -4.57 -15.15
CA HIS A 52 8.04 -3.37 -15.83
C HIS A 52 6.58 -3.08 -15.45
N HIS A 53 5.73 -4.11 -15.41
CA HIS A 53 4.34 -3.97 -14.96
C HIS A 53 4.24 -3.48 -13.52
N PHE A 54 5.05 -4.07 -12.63
CA PHE A 54 5.11 -3.65 -11.22
C PHE A 54 5.60 -2.21 -11.06
N ASP A 55 6.69 -1.81 -11.73
CA ASP A 55 7.24 -0.46 -11.67
C ASP A 55 6.23 0.57 -12.20
N SER A 56 5.52 0.24 -13.28
CA SER A 56 4.43 1.05 -13.79
C SER A 56 3.31 1.19 -12.75
N ASN A 57 2.91 0.08 -12.11
CA ASN A 57 1.88 0.11 -11.07
C ASN A 57 2.31 0.97 -9.86
N GLN A 58 3.57 0.92 -9.44
CA GLN A 58 4.06 1.76 -8.32
C GLN A 58 4.00 3.26 -8.65
N ARG A 59 4.27 3.65 -9.91
CA ARG A 59 4.08 5.05 -10.36
C ARG A 59 2.61 5.46 -10.34
N THR A 60 1.71 4.56 -10.76
CA THR A 60 0.26 4.76 -10.64
C THR A 60 -0.12 4.94 -9.17
N CYS A 61 0.34 4.06 -8.27
CA CYS A 61 0.10 4.16 -6.83
C CYS A 61 0.50 5.52 -6.27
N ASN A 62 1.73 5.97 -6.57
CA ASN A 62 2.21 7.27 -6.09
C ASN A 62 1.34 8.43 -6.60
N THR A 63 0.96 8.40 -7.88
CA THR A 63 0.06 9.41 -8.46
C THR A 63 -1.31 9.38 -7.79
N THR A 64 -1.89 8.20 -7.58
CA THR A 64 -3.20 8.02 -6.95
C THR A 64 -3.20 8.48 -5.50
N VAL A 65 -2.17 8.15 -4.72
CA VAL A 65 -2.03 8.64 -3.34
C VAL A 65 -2.01 10.16 -3.30
N LEU A 66 -1.17 10.80 -4.12
CA LEU A 66 -1.09 12.26 -4.19
C LEU A 66 -2.43 12.89 -4.63
N ALA A 67 -3.16 12.26 -5.54
CA ALA A 67 -4.47 12.72 -5.97
C ALA A 67 -5.57 12.58 -4.89
N MET A 68 -5.42 11.63 -3.94
CA MET A 68 -6.37 11.38 -2.87
C MET A 68 -6.06 12.16 -1.58
N ILE A 69 -4.82 12.65 -1.40
CA ILE A 69 -4.43 13.48 -0.24
C ILE A 69 -5.36 14.70 -0.03
N PRO A 70 -5.75 15.47 -1.08
CA PRO A 70 -6.69 16.57 -0.90
C PRO A 70 -8.01 16.14 -0.28
N ASN A 71 -8.57 15.00 -0.70
CA ASN A 71 -9.84 14.49 -0.15
C ASN A 71 -9.70 14.14 1.33
N LEU A 72 -8.60 13.49 1.71
CA LEU A 72 -8.29 13.19 3.11
C LEU A 72 -8.12 14.46 3.95
N ARG A 73 -7.38 15.44 3.41
CA ARG A 73 -7.17 16.75 4.05
C ARG A 73 -8.49 17.49 4.24
N ASP A 74 -9.36 17.48 3.23
CA ASP A 74 -10.63 18.20 3.28
C ASP A 74 -11.56 17.56 4.32
N THR A 75 -11.60 16.22 4.42
CA THR A 75 -12.27 15.52 5.53
C THR A 75 -11.67 15.90 6.88
N LEU A 76 -10.34 15.95 6.99
CA LEU A 76 -9.64 16.31 8.23
C LEU A 76 -9.99 17.73 8.68
N VAL A 77 -9.92 18.71 7.77
CA VAL A 77 -10.25 20.11 8.04
C VAL A 77 -11.72 20.27 8.39
N LYS A 78 -12.62 19.56 7.69
CA LYS A 78 -14.05 19.58 7.98
C LYS A 78 -14.37 19.14 9.41
N HIS A 79 -13.68 18.13 9.95
CA HIS A 79 -13.96 17.60 11.29
C HIS A 79 -13.09 18.23 12.39
N LEU A 80 -11.95 18.82 12.04
CA LEU A 80 -10.99 19.43 12.96
C LEU A 80 -10.59 20.83 12.49
N ASP A 81 -11.57 21.71 12.32
CA ASP A 81 -11.36 23.08 11.87
C ASP A 81 -10.76 23.97 12.97
N THR A 82 -9.43 23.97 13.05
CA THR A 82 -8.70 24.84 13.97
C THR A 82 -8.67 26.31 13.53
N GLU A 83 -8.98 26.61 12.27
CA GLU A 83 -8.92 28.00 11.77
C GLU A 83 -10.11 28.82 12.29
N SER A 84 -11.33 28.29 12.20
CA SER A 84 -12.51 28.97 12.76
C SER A 84 -12.40 29.20 14.27
N VAL A 85 -11.83 28.24 15.01
CA VAL A 85 -11.55 28.38 16.45
C VAL A 85 -10.54 29.50 16.71
N LYS A 86 -9.48 29.60 15.91
CA LYS A 86 -8.51 30.71 16.00
C LYS A 86 -9.14 32.05 15.66
N GLU A 87 -10.04 32.11 14.68
CA GLU A 87 -10.78 33.33 14.34
C GLU A 87 -11.70 33.76 15.48
N LEU A 88 -12.41 32.82 16.11
CA LEU A 88 -13.21 33.09 17.29
C LEU A 88 -12.35 33.65 18.44
N LEU A 89 -11.14 33.13 18.66
CA LEU A 89 -10.23 33.67 19.68
C LEU A 89 -9.82 35.13 19.40
N LYS A 90 -9.71 35.54 18.14
CA LYS A 90 -9.38 36.93 17.76
C LYS A 90 -10.48 37.91 18.14
N SER A 91 -11.75 37.49 18.18
CA SER A 91 -12.87 38.35 18.60
C SER A 91 -12.97 38.55 20.11
N SER A 92 -12.01 38.04 20.90
CA SER A 92 -11.96 38.16 22.37
C SER A 92 -13.26 37.74 23.07
N PRO A 93 -13.71 36.49 22.88
CA PRO A 93 -14.93 35.96 23.47
C PRO A 93 -14.80 35.85 25.01
N PRO A 94 -15.92 35.88 25.75
CA PRO A 94 -15.91 35.82 27.21
C PRO A 94 -15.37 34.49 27.75
N ASN A 95 -15.59 33.37 27.06
CA ASN A 95 -15.12 32.03 27.41
C ASN A 95 -13.77 31.68 26.75
N LYS A 96 -12.84 32.64 26.71
CA LYS A 96 -11.55 32.50 26.02
C LYS A 96 -10.75 31.27 26.45
N LEU A 97 -10.74 30.94 27.76
CA LEU A 97 -9.97 29.81 28.29
C LEU A 97 -10.49 28.49 27.72
N ASP A 98 -11.79 28.25 27.77
CA ASP A 98 -12.40 27.02 27.26
C ASP A 98 -12.11 26.82 25.77
N ILE A 99 -12.11 27.91 25.00
CA ILE A 99 -11.82 27.86 23.56
C ILE A 99 -10.33 27.51 23.30
N TRP A 100 -9.41 27.95 24.16
CA TRP A 100 -8.00 27.53 24.06
C TRP A 100 -7.82 26.05 24.41
N GLU A 101 -8.55 25.56 25.40
CA GLU A 101 -8.55 24.13 25.76
C GLU A 101 -9.09 23.28 24.61
N ASP A 102 -10.19 23.70 23.97
CA ASP A 102 -10.73 23.06 22.77
C ASP A 102 -9.71 23.09 21.62
N LEU A 103 -9.07 24.23 21.38
CA LEU A 103 -8.05 24.37 20.34
C LEU A 103 -6.85 23.45 20.59
N LYS A 104 -6.43 23.27 21.84
CA LYS A 104 -5.37 22.33 22.23
C LYS A 104 -5.74 20.91 21.82
N ILE A 105 -6.92 20.43 22.22
CA ILE A 105 -7.38 19.07 21.87
C ILE A 105 -7.50 18.90 20.36
N MET A 106 -8.09 19.87 19.66
CA MET A 106 -8.25 19.82 18.21
C MET A 106 -6.91 19.81 17.46
N SER A 107 -5.92 20.59 17.91
CA SER A 107 -4.61 20.68 17.26
C SER A 107 -3.80 19.40 17.39
N PHE A 108 -3.78 18.78 18.58
CA PHE A 108 -3.15 17.47 18.78
C PHE A 108 -3.88 16.38 17.98
N THR A 109 -5.22 16.34 18.05
CA THR A 109 -6.03 15.38 17.28
C THR A 109 -5.77 15.52 15.79
N ARG A 110 -5.71 16.74 15.26
CA ARG A 110 -5.49 17.02 13.84
C ARG A 110 -4.12 16.55 13.38
N THR A 111 -3.08 16.79 14.18
CA THR A 111 -1.70 16.38 13.87
C THR A 111 -1.58 14.86 13.83
N VAL A 112 -2.09 14.19 14.87
CA VAL A 112 -2.07 12.71 14.94
C VAL A 112 -2.91 12.10 13.82
N ALA A 113 -4.13 12.59 13.59
CA ALA A 113 -4.99 12.11 12.53
C ALA A 113 -4.38 12.29 11.13
N ALA A 114 -3.63 13.38 10.89
CA ALA A 114 -2.94 13.59 9.63
C ALA A 114 -1.88 12.50 9.36
N VAL A 115 -1.08 12.15 10.37
CA VAL A 115 -0.05 11.09 10.25
C VAL A 115 -0.70 9.75 9.93
N TYR A 116 -1.61 9.29 10.80
CA TYR A 116 -2.28 8.01 10.61
C TYR A 116 -3.07 7.96 9.31
N GLY A 117 -3.86 8.99 9.02
CA GLY A 117 -4.67 9.07 7.80
C GLY A 117 -3.82 8.96 6.54
N ALA A 118 -2.70 9.66 6.47
CA ALA A 118 -1.80 9.61 5.32
C ALA A 118 -1.15 8.23 5.15
N CYS A 119 -0.67 7.62 6.24
CA CYS A 119 -0.08 6.29 6.22
C CYS A 119 -1.11 5.22 5.83
N MET A 120 -2.28 5.24 6.46
CA MET A 120 -3.39 4.33 6.20
C MET A 120 -3.88 4.42 4.75
N LEU A 121 -4.08 5.64 4.24
CA LEU A 121 -4.44 5.87 2.84
C LEU A 121 -3.38 5.32 1.88
N SER A 122 -2.10 5.59 2.16
CA SER A 122 -0.99 5.17 1.30
C SER A 122 -0.88 3.64 1.21
N VAL A 123 -0.91 2.95 2.35
CA VAL A 123 -0.79 1.49 2.39
C VAL A 123 -2.06 0.83 1.83
N MET A 124 -3.26 1.34 2.13
CA MET A 124 -4.53 0.86 1.54
C MET A 124 -4.51 0.92 0.01
N LEU A 125 -4.14 2.07 -0.57
CA LEU A 125 -4.07 2.23 -2.02
C LEU A 125 -3.00 1.33 -2.65
N ARG A 126 -1.86 1.12 -1.98
CA ARG A 126 -0.86 0.15 -2.43
C ARG A 126 -1.43 -1.26 -2.46
N VAL A 127 -2.15 -1.70 -1.44
CA VAL A 127 -2.79 -3.03 -1.45
C VAL A 127 -3.79 -3.12 -2.60
N GLN A 128 -4.72 -2.16 -2.70
CA GLN A 128 -5.77 -2.20 -3.73
C GLN A 128 -5.22 -2.22 -5.15
N LEU A 129 -4.28 -1.32 -5.47
CA LEU A 129 -3.72 -1.22 -6.80
C LEU A 129 -2.82 -2.40 -7.16
N ASN A 130 -2.12 -3.02 -6.19
CA ASN A 130 -1.32 -4.22 -6.45
C ASN A 130 -2.20 -5.47 -6.63
N ILE A 131 -3.31 -5.60 -5.90
CA ILE A 131 -4.30 -6.67 -6.14
C ILE A 131 -4.85 -6.54 -7.56
N VAL A 132 -5.45 -5.41 -7.93
CA VAL A 132 -6.03 -5.21 -9.27
C VAL A 132 -4.97 -5.38 -10.36
N SER A 133 -3.79 -4.81 -10.19
CA SER A 133 -2.71 -4.94 -11.17
C SER A 133 -2.20 -6.37 -11.33
N GLY A 134 -2.25 -7.19 -10.28
CA GLY A 134 -1.92 -8.61 -10.35
C GLY A 134 -2.87 -9.37 -11.27
N TYR A 135 -4.18 -9.11 -11.15
CA TYR A 135 -5.18 -9.69 -12.04
C TYR A 135 -5.03 -9.21 -13.49
N LEU A 136 -4.80 -7.91 -13.69
CA LEU A 136 -4.56 -7.35 -15.03
C LEU A 136 -3.30 -7.94 -15.68
N TYR A 137 -2.26 -8.19 -14.90
CA TYR A 137 -1.05 -8.86 -15.37
C TYR A 137 -1.34 -10.31 -15.82
N LEU A 138 -2.08 -11.07 -15.01
CA LEU A 138 -2.46 -12.44 -15.35
C LEU A 138 -3.31 -12.47 -16.61
N ASP A 139 -4.27 -11.56 -16.78
CA ASP A 139 -5.10 -11.45 -17.98
C ASP A 139 -4.25 -11.20 -19.25
N ALA A 140 -3.27 -10.29 -19.15
CA ALA A 140 -2.33 -10.00 -20.25
C ALA A 140 -1.43 -11.20 -20.59
N VAL A 141 -0.97 -11.96 -19.59
CA VAL A 141 -0.14 -13.16 -19.80
C VAL A 141 -0.94 -14.29 -20.43
N HIS A 142 -2.17 -14.55 -19.97
CA HIS A 142 -3.05 -15.55 -20.56
C HIS A 142 -3.38 -15.20 -22.02
N SER A 143 -3.71 -13.93 -22.30
CA SER A 143 -3.95 -13.44 -23.67
C SER A 143 -2.75 -13.64 -24.59
N SER A 144 -1.53 -13.46 -24.08
CA SER A 144 -0.30 -13.67 -24.84
C SER A 144 0.02 -15.14 -25.10
N THR A 145 -0.48 -16.05 -24.25
CA THR A 145 -0.18 -17.50 -24.30
C THR A 145 -1.25 -18.28 -25.09
N ASN A 146 -2.51 -17.85 -25.03
CA ASN A 146 -3.67 -18.58 -25.57
C ASN A 146 -4.04 -18.23 -27.02
N GLY A 147 -3.12 -17.66 -27.81
CA GLY A 147 -3.35 -17.32 -29.23
C GLY A 147 -3.70 -18.48 -30.18
N ILE A 148 -4.12 -19.66 -29.69
CA ILE A 148 -4.43 -20.85 -30.51
C ILE A 148 -5.77 -21.55 -30.17
N LYS A 149 -6.47 -21.30 -29.05
CA LYS A 149 -7.82 -21.90 -28.83
C LYS A 149 -8.75 -21.01 -27.99
N PRO A 150 -9.92 -20.60 -28.53
CA PRO A 150 -10.91 -19.82 -27.79
C PRO A 150 -12.06 -20.73 -27.30
N GLU A 151 -11.90 -21.50 -26.22
CA GLU A 151 -13.02 -22.33 -25.72
C GLU A 151 -13.21 -22.42 -24.19
N GLU A 152 -12.46 -21.69 -23.37
CA GLU A 152 -12.81 -21.52 -21.95
C GLU A 152 -12.71 -20.05 -21.55
N GLU A 153 -13.87 -19.42 -21.28
CA GLU A 153 -13.95 -18.10 -20.67
C GLU A 153 -13.18 -18.12 -19.34
N THR A 154 -11.96 -17.59 -19.34
CA THR A 154 -11.10 -17.55 -18.16
C THR A 154 -11.76 -16.72 -17.06
N LYS A 155 -12.19 -17.39 -15.98
CA LYS A 155 -12.73 -16.82 -14.72
C LYS A 155 -11.82 -15.78 -14.03
N THR A 156 -10.64 -15.50 -14.58
CA THR A 156 -9.59 -14.66 -14.01
C THR A 156 -9.60 -13.20 -14.49
N SER A 157 -10.37 -12.86 -15.53
CA SER A 157 -10.46 -11.47 -16.00
C SER A 157 -11.46 -10.67 -15.15
N ILE A 158 -11.03 -9.54 -14.60
CA ILE A 158 -11.88 -8.62 -13.84
C ILE A 158 -12.43 -7.56 -14.77
N SER A 159 -13.75 -7.42 -14.86
CA SER A 159 -14.38 -6.38 -15.69
C SER A 159 -14.01 -4.95 -15.23
N PRO A 160 -13.88 -3.99 -16.16
CA PRO A 160 -13.64 -2.57 -15.83
C PRO A 160 -14.60 -2.00 -14.78
N ARG A 161 -15.86 -2.45 -14.79
CA ARG A 161 -16.87 -2.02 -13.80
C ARG A 161 -16.55 -2.52 -12.38
N VAL A 162 -16.06 -3.76 -12.26
CA VAL A 162 -15.65 -4.32 -10.97
C VAL A 162 -14.37 -3.63 -10.48
N GLN A 163 -13.43 -3.35 -11.39
CA GLN A 163 -12.23 -2.57 -11.06
C GLN A 163 -12.59 -1.19 -10.48
N GLU A 164 -13.48 -0.45 -11.14
CA GLU A 164 -13.92 0.87 -10.68
C GLU A 164 -14.59 0.80 -9.30
N ARG A 165 -15.51 -0.16 -9.10
CA ARG A 165 -16.18 -0.38 -7.81
C ARG A 165 -15.21 -0.78 -6.70
N TYR A 166 -14.25 -1.64 -7.01
CA TYR A 166 -13.23 -2.05 -6.03
C TYR A 166 -12.32 -0.87 -5.64
N LEU A 167 -11.87 -0.08 -6.62
CA LEU A 167 -11.03 1.09 -6.35
C LEU A 167 -11.80 2.21 -5.64
N SER A 168 -13.13 2.26 -5.74
CA SER A 168 -13.94 3.25 -5.02
C SER A 168 -14.05 2.98 -3.52
N LEU A 169 -13.65 1.80 -3.02
CA LEU A 169 -13.66 1.46 -1.60
C LEU A 169 -12.79 2.42 -0.76
N VAL A 170 -11.80 3.08 -1.35
CA VAL A 170 -11.03 4.14 -0.66
C VAL A 170 -11.93 5.28 -0.16
N LYS A 171 -13.07 5.53 -0.82
CA LYS A 171 -14.05 6.53 -0.37
C LYS A 171 -14.68 6.15 0.96
N ILE A 172 -14.96 4.86 1.18
CA ILE A 172 -15.52 4.37 2.44
C ILE A 172 -14.55 4.66 3.59
N PHE A 173 -13.25 4.42 3.37
CA PHE A 173 -12.23 4.83 4.33
C PHE A 173 -12.25 6.34 4.56
N ILE A 174 -12.16 7.17 3.51
CA ILE A 174 -12.05 8.63 3.67
C ILE A 174 -13.30 9.25 4.32
N GLU A 175 -14.49 8.79 3.95
CA GLU A 175 -15.76 9.41 4.32
C GLU A 175 -16.29 8.89 5.67
N GLN A 176 -16.06 7.62 5.99
CA GLN A 176 -16.57 6.99 7.21
C GLN A 176 -15.44 6.53 8.13
N GLY A 177 -14.58 5.63 7.66
CA GLY A 177 -13.58 4.98 8.50
C GLY A 177 -12.58 5.96 9.15
N PHE A 178 -12.14 6.96 8.41
CA PHE A 178 -11.24 8.01 8.89
C PHE A 178 -11.95 8.95 9.87
N VAL A 179 -13.24 9.21 9.65
CA VAL A 179 -14.05 10.02 10.58
C VAL A 179 -14.23 9.29 11.89
N ASP A 180 -14.56 8.00 11.87
CA ASP A 180 -14.66 7.17 13.07
C ASP A 180 -13.31 7.10 13.82
N PHE A 181 -12.21 7.04 13.06
CA PHE A 181 -10.87 7.08 13.63
C PHE A 181 -10.55 8.43 14.28
N ILE A 182 -10.93 9.56 13.67
CA ILE A 182 -10.79 10.90 14.27
C ILE A 182 -11.53 10.98 15.62
N HIS A 183 -12.73 10.40 15.71
CA HIS A 183 -13.48 10.37 16.98
C HIS A 183 -12.74 9.56 18.04
N HIS A 184 -12.22 8.39 17.68
CA HIS A 184 -11.40 7.59 18.60
C HIS A 184 -10.15 8.34 19.05
N LEU A 185 -9.42 8.97 18.12
CA LEU A 185 -8.26 9.80 18.43
C LEU A 185 -8.59 10.95 19.38
N LYS A 186 -9.72 11.64 19.17
CA LYS A 186 -10.14 12.75 20.04
C LYS A 186 -10.29 12.28 21.48
N LEU A 187 -10.87 11.10 21.71
CA LEU A 187 -11.00 10.52 23.06
C LEU A 187 -9.64 10.16 23.67
N ALA A 188 -8.70 9.66 22.88
CA ALA A 188 -7.33 9.39 23.33
C ALA A 188 -6.59 10.68 23.69
N VAL A 189 -6.67 11.70 22.84
CA VAL A 189 -6.07 13.02 23.06
C VAL A 189 -6.63 13.72 24.28
N MET A 190 -7.95 13.67 24.50
CA MET A 190 -8.56 14.22 25.71
C MET A 190 -8.02 13.59 26.99
N LYS A 191 -7.70 12.28 26.97
CA LYS A 191 -7.15 11.57 28.14
C LYS A 191 -5.69 11.91 28.40
N GLU A 192 -4.86 12.03 27.36
CA GLU A 192 -3.41 12.28 27.51
C GLU A 192 -3.05 13.76 27.63
N VAL A 193 -3.72 14.62 26.87
CA VAL A 193 -3.37 16.05 26.73
C VAL A 193 -4.30 16.96 27.55
N GLY A 194 -5.45 16.44 28.00
CA GLY A 194 -6.46 17.21 28.71
C GLY A 194 -5.93 17.89 29.97
N SER A 195 -5.10 17.19 30.76
CA SER A 195 -4.54 17.70 32.01
C SER A 195 -3.35 18.65 31.84
N LEU A 196 -2.76 18.74 30.64
CA LEU A 196 -1.60 19.59 30.38
C LEU A 196 -2.00 21.07 30.44
N SER A 197 -1.31 21.85 31.26
CA SER A 197 -1.59 23.28 31.40
C SER A 197 -1.19 24.06 30.15
N LEU A 198 -2.05 24.97 29.69
CA LEU A 198 -1.72 25.91 28.61
C LEU A 198 -0.55 26.87 28.94
N LYS A 199 -0.15 26.96 30.23
CA LYS A 199 0.93 27.85 30.69
C LYS A 199 2.27 27.16 30.84
N GLU A 200 2.28 25.83 30.85
CA GLU A 200 3.49 25.07 31.11
C GLU A 200 4.33 24.98 29.82
N PRO A 201 5.63 25.33 29.85
CA PRO A 201 6.49 25.12 28.71
C PRO A 201 6.66 23.61 28.47
N VAL A 202 6.34 23.17 27.27
CA VAL A 202 6.48 21.76 26.88
C VAL A 202 7.81 21.62 26.13
N SER A 203 8.66 20.69 26.54
CA SER A 203 9.90 20.36 25.81
C SER A 203 9.61 19.42 24.63
N LEU A 204 10.58 19.27 23.72
CA LEU A 204 10.49 18.29 22.64
C LEU A 204 10.39 16.85 23.18
N ASP A 205 11.11 16.53 24.26
CA ASP A 205 11.04 15.22 24.93
C ASP A 205 9.67 14.96 25.54
N ASN A 206 9.04 15.98 26.13
CA ASN A 206 7.67 15.89 26.63
C ASN A 206 6.68 15.62 25.48
N LEU A 207 6.83 16.31 24.34
CA LEU A 207 5.99 16.06 23.15
C LEU A 207 6.19 14.65 22.58
N SER A 208 7.43 14.17 22.51
CA SER A 208 7.74 12.81 22.07
C SER A 208 7.10 11.76 23.00
N SER A 209 7.13 12.01 24.31
CA SER A 209 6.46 11.16 25.31
C SER A 209 4.94 11.19 25.15
N VAL A 210 4.35 12.36 24.92
CA VAL A 210 2.91 12.50 24.65
C VAL A 210 2.50 11.73 23.39
N PHE A 211 3.24 11.84 22.29
CA PHE A 211 2.95 11.06 21.09
C PHE A 211 3.10 9.55 21.33
N SER A 212 4.12 9.13 22.09
CA SER A 212 4.31 7.71 22.42
C SER A 212 3.13 7.16 23.22
N HIS A 213 2.66 7.86 24.25
CA HIS A 213 1.49 7.43 25.03
C HIS A 213 0.19 7.47 24.23
N LEU A 214 0.01 8.45 23.35
CA LEU A 214 -1.13 8.50 22.44
C LEU A 214 -1.15 7.29 21.52
N ARG A 215 0.01 6.91 20.97
CA ARG A 215 0.13 5.72 20.14
C ARG A 215 -0.16 4.46 20.91
N GLU A 216 0.39 4.30 22.11
CA GLU A 216 0.07 3.15 22.97
C GLU A 216 -1.44 3.06 23.22
N ARG A 217 -2.12 4.17 23.49
CA ARG A 217 -3.57 4.18 23.74
C ARG A 217 -4.41 3.84 22.51
N VAL A 218 -3.91 4.10 21.30
CA VAL A 218 -4.64 3.91 20.03
C VAL A 218 -4.31 2.57 19.39
N GLU A 219 -3.05 2.16 19.48
CA GLU A 219 -2.50 0.94 18.88
C GLU A 219 -2.52 -0.25 19.84
N CYS A 220 -2.76 -0.06 21.14
CA CYS A 220 -2.94 -1.14 22.11
C CYS A 220 -4.37 -1.11 22.69
N GLY A 221 -5.01 -2.27 22.76
CA GLY A 221 -6.32 -2.41 23.41
C GLY A 221 -6.17 -2.63 24.91
N VAL A 222 -7.24 -2.43 25.67
CA VAL A 222 -7.28 -2.69 27.13
C VAL A 222 -6.89 -4.14 27.44
N ASP A 223 -7.30 -5.09 26.60
CA ASP A 223 -7.06 -6.53 26.75
C ASP A 223 -6.19 -7.13 25.63
N LYS A 224 -5.69 -6.30 24.69
CA LYS A 224 -4.93 -6.77 23.53
C LYS A 224 -3.63 -5.98 23.36
N PRO A 225 -2.48 -6.66 23.21
CA PRO A 225 -1.19 -6.00 23.02
C PRO A 225 -1.11 -5.21 21.71
N THR A 226 -2.01 -5.46 20.76
CA THR A 226 -2.14 -4.67 19.53
C THR A 226 -3.60 -4.60 19.11
N GLN A 227 -4.12 -3.39 19.00
CA GLN A 227 -5.42 -3.05 18.43
C GLN A 227 -5.25 -2.96 16.92
N ALA A 228 -6.05 -3.73 16.19
CA ALA A 228 -5.98 -3.70 14.74
C ALA A 228 -6.60 -2.41 14.19
N LEU A 229 -5.86 -1.70 13.33
CA LEU A 229 -6.31 -0.46 12.68
C LEU A 229 -7.06 -0.71 11.36
N TYR A 230 -6.97 -1.92 10.80
CA TYR A 230 -7.64 -2.25 9.55
C TYR A 230 -9.17 -2.13 9.56
N PRO A 231 -9.90 -2.27 10.69
CA PRO A 231 -11.35 -2.05 10.69
C PRO A 231 -11.75 -0.64 10.25
N TYR A 232 -10.87 0.35 10.41
CA TYR A 232 -11.10 1.70 9.87
C TYR A 232 -10.87 1.77 8.36
N LEU A 233 -9.99 0.94 7.79
CA LEU A 233 -9.72 0.89 6.35
C LEU A 233 -10.86 0.22 5.58
N LEU A 234 -11.38 -0.85 6.16
CA LEU A 234 -12.45 -1.65 5.59
C LEU A 234 -13.24 -2.28 6.72
N SER A 235 -14.48 -1.83 6.90
CA SER A 235 -15.38 -2.36 7.93
C SER A 235 -15.64 -3.85 7.73
N SER A 236 -15.84 -4.57 8.83
CA SER A 236 -16.17 -6.01 8.82
C SER A 236 -17.58 -6.28 8.31
N GLU A 237 -18.49 -5.30 8.40
CA GLU A 237 -19.83 -5.39 7.82
C GLU A 237 -19.71 -5.44 6.29
N ARG A 238 -20.50 -6.30 5.66
CA ARG A 238 -20.57 -6.41 4.20
C ARG A 238 -20.76 -5.00 3.64
N VAL A 239 -19.97 -4.63 2.63
CA VAL A 239 -20.08 -3.31 1.98
C VAL A 239 -21.57 -3.05 1.70
N PRO A 240 -22.16 -1.91 2.11
CA PRO A 240 -23.61 -1.71 2.10
C PRO A 240 -24.30 -1.98 0.73
N ASP A 241 -23.56 -1.82 -0.36
CA ASP A 241 -24.01 -2.12 -1.73
C ASP A 241 -23.99 -3.63 -2.10
N LEU A 242 -23.51 -4.51 -1.22
CA LEU A 242 -23.48 -5.98 -1.38
C LEU A 242 -24.71 -6.69 -0.78
N GLU A 243 -25.75 -5.98 -0.32
CA GLU A 243 -26.94 -6.63 0.27
C GLU A 243 -27.90 -7.26 -0.76
N CYS A 244 -27.71 -6.99 -2.06
CA CYS A 244 -28.54 -7.52 -3.14
C CYS A 244 -27.71 -8.29 -4.18
N LEU A 245 -27.13 -9.43 -3.79
CA LEU A 245 -26.25 -10.23 -4.64
C LEU A 245 -27.07 -11.15 -5.55
N MET A 246 -27.13 -10.81 -6.84
CA MET A 246 -27.69 -11.69 -7.87
C MET A 246 -26.84 -11.71 -9.17
N SER A 247 -25.65 -11.09 -9.19
CA SER A 247 -24.82 -10.96 -10.40
C SER A 247 -23.42 -11.60 -10.27
N PRO A 248 -22.88 -12.22 -11.35
CA PRO A 248 -21.49 -12.72 -11.38
C PRO A 248 -20.42 -11.65 -11.10
N TRP A 249 -20.73 -10.38 -11.36
CA TRP A 249 -19.84 -9.25 -11.05
C TRP A 249 -19.67 -9.03 -9.55
N ASP A 250 -20.68 -9.40 -8.77
CA ASP A 250 -20.66 -9.23 -7.33
C ASP A 250 -19.79 -10.32 -6.66
N GLU A 251 -19.73 -11.53 -7.22
CA GLU A 251 -18.79 -12.58 -6.80
C GLU A 251 -17.33 -12.17 -7.03
N GLN A 252 -17.03 -11.55 -8.19
CA GLN A 252 -15.68 -11.04 -8.47
C GLN A 252 -15.28 -9.93 -7.50
N LEU A 253 -16.20 -9.01 -7.20
CA LEU A 253 -15.95 -7.94 -6.25
C LEU A 253 -15.76 -8.48 -4.83
N GLU A 254 -16.62 -9.40 -4.38
CA GLU A 254 -16.52 -10.05 -3.08
C GLU A 254 -15.18 -10.78 -2.93
N LYS A 255 -14.71 -11.45 -3.98
CA LYS A 255 -13.40 -12.08 -4.01
C LYS A 255 -12.26 -11.07 -3.78
N LEU A 256 -12.26 -9.95 -4.50
CA LEU A 256 -11.22 -8.92 -4.34
C LEU A 256 -11.26 -8.29 -2.95
N VAL A 257 -12.45 -8.05 -2.42
CA VAL A 257 -12.65 -7.52 -1.06
C VAL A 257 -12.16 -8.52 -0.01
N GLY A 258 -12.44 -9.82 -0.20
CA GLY A 258 -11.93 -10.90 0.64
C GLY A 258 -10.40 -10.96 0.64
N GLU A 259 -9.78 -11.02 -0.53
CA GLU A 259 -8.31 -11.02 -0.67
C GLU A 259 -7.67 -9.76 -0.04
N THR A 260 -8.34 -8.60 -0.13
CA THR A 260 -7.89 -7.36 0.52
C THR A 260 -7.94 -7.46 2.03
N ARG A 261 -9.00 -8.06 2.58
CA ARG A 261 -9.15 -8.28 4.01
C ARG A 261 -8.07 -9.23 4.53
N ASP A 262 -7.81 -10.32 3.81
CA ASP A 262 -6.74 -11.26 4.14
C ASP A 262 -5.37 -10.56 4.20
N VAL A 263 -5.10 -9.65 3.26
CA VAL A 263 -3.87 -8.84 3.28
C VAL A 263 -3.87 -7.89 4.48
N PHE A 264 -4.98 -7.19 4.76
CA PHE A 264 -5.07 -6.27 5.90
C PHE A 264 -4.92 -6.94 7.28
N GLU A 265 -5.32 -8.21 7.38
CA GLU A 265 -5.18 -9.02 8.59
C GLU A 265 -3.79 -9.69 8.71
N SER A 266 -2.94 -9.59 7.68
CA SER A 266 -1.61 -10.19 7.67
C SER A 266 -0.60 -9.45 8.54
N SER A 267 0.36 -10.19 9.12
CA SER A 267 1.47 -9.61 9.89
C SER A 267 2.33 -8.64 9.08
N ASP A 268 2.49 -8.90 7.79
CA ASP A 268 3.31 -8.08 6.88
C ASP A 268 2.67 -6.71 6.68
N PHE A 269 1.35 -6.67 6.47
CA PHE A 269 0.61 -5.42 6.39
C PHE A 269 0.74 -4.60 7.69
N HIS A 270 0.55 -5.25 8.84
CA HIS A 270 0.70 -4.59 10.14
C HIS A 270 2.11 -4.02 10.35
N THR A 271 3.14 -4.75 9.94
CA THR A 271 4.54 -4.30 10.00
C THR A 271 4.77 -3.07 9.13
N VAL A 272 4.33 -3.12 7.86
CA VAL A 272 4.49 -1.98 6.93
C VAL A 272 3.72 -0.75 7.41
N LEU A 273 2.50 -0.92 7.91
CA LEU A 273 1.70 0.18 8.44
C LEU A 273 2.36 0.81 9.67
N LYS A 274 2.83 -0.02 10.62
CA LYS A 274 3.52 0.44 11.83
C LYS A 274 4.76 1.25 11.48
N GLU A 275 5.66 0.71 10.65
CA GLU A 275 6.88 1.40 10.22
C GLU A 275 6.57 2.71 9.46
N SER A 276 5.48 2.74 8.69
CA SER A 276 5.02 3.95 8.01
C SER A 276 4.58 5.02 9.01
N ILE A 277 3.85 4.63 10.06
CA ILE A 277 3.38 5.51 11.13
C ILE A 277 4.57 5.99 11.97
N ASP A 278 5.49 5.10 12.36
CA ASP A 278 6.73 5.42 13.09
C ASP A 278 7.49 6.53 12.37
N ARG A 279 7.69 6.36 11.07
CA ARG A 279 8.37 7.36 10.24
C ARG A 279 7.58 8.65 10.10
N GLY A 280 6.25 8.58 10.03
CA GLY A 280 5.38 9.75 10.01
C GLY A 280 5.52 10.60 11.28
N PHE A 281 5.57 9.97 12.45
CA PHE A 281 5.79 10.67 13.72
C PHE A 281 7.21 11.23 13.86
N HIS A 282 8.23 10.52 13.37
CA HIS A 282 9.59 11.09 13.29
C HIS A 282 9.61 12.36 12.44
N CYS A 283 8.97 12.38 11.27
CA CYS A 283 8.87 13.59 10.44
C CYS A 283 8.17 14.75 11.16
N VAL A 284 7.13 14.47 11.96
CA VAL A 284 6.46 15.49 12.78
C VAL A 284 7.40 16.03 13.85
N LEU A 285 8.11 15.16 14.57
CA LEU A 285 9.07 15.56 15.60
C LEU A 285 10.25 16.35 15.03
N ASP A 286 10.78 15.96 13.87
CA ASP A 286 11.85 16.69 13.17
C ASP A 286 11.38 18.12 12.82
N GLY A 287 10.17 18.25 12.26
CA GLY A 287 9.59 19.56 11.95
C GLY A 287 9.34 20.42 13.19
N LEU A 288 8.98 19.81 14.33
CA LEU A 288 8.86 20.52 15.59
C LEU A 288 10.24 20.93 16.14
N ALA A 289 11.25 20.06 16.03
CA ALA A 289 12.60 20.33 16.51
C ALA A 289 13.22 21.58 15.86
N GLU A 290 12.99 21.77 14.55
CA GLU A 290 13.40 23.00 13.84
C GLU A 290 12.77 24.25 14.47
N HIS A 291 11.48 24.21 14.82
CA HIS A 291 10.80 25.32 15.46
C HIS A 291 11.36 25.65 16.86
N TYR A 292 11.66 24.63 17.67
CA TYR A 292 12.28 24.83 18.99
C TYR A 292 13.69 25.42 18.87
N LYS A 293 14.46 25.04 17.84
CA LYS A 293 15.78 25.60 17.58
C LYS A 293 15.70 27.07 17.20
N ASP A 294 14.79 27.44 16.30
CA ASP A 294 14.61 28.83 15.88
C ASP A 294 14.23 29.76 17.05
N GLN A 295 13.39 29.28 17.98
CA GLN A 295 13.03 30.01 19.20
C GLN A 295 14.26 30.29 20.09
N ILE A 296 15.12 29.29 20.29
CA ILE A 296 16.35 29.45 21.07
C ILE A 296 17.30 30.46 20.41
N GLU A 297 17.43 30.42 19.08
CA GLU A 297 18.27 31.36 18.33
C GLU A 297 17.71 32.79 18.32
N SER A 298 16.38 32.97 18.31
CA SER A 298 15.76 34.30 18.41
C SER A 298 15.92 34.92 19.79
N ASP A 299 15.74 34.12 20.85
CA ASP A 299 15.89 34.58 22.23
C ASP A 299 17.35 34.93 22.56
N GLY A 300 18.31 34.17 21.99
CA GLY A 300 19.74 34.43 22.16
C GLY A 300 20.29 35.66 21.42
N LYS A 301 19.55 36.23 20.47
CA LYS A 301 19.92 37.46 19.75
C LYS A 301 19.29 38.73 20.34
N GLY A 302 18.40 38.58 21.31
CA GLY A 302 17.66 39.69 21.95
C GLY A 302 18.18 40.13 23.33
N GLY A 303 19.27 39.52 23.84
CA GLY A 303 19.93 39.88 25.10
C GLY A 303 21.30 40.49 24.88
#